data_AF-X1IEG5-F1
#
_entry.id   AF-X1IEG5-F1
#
_cell.length_a   1.000
_cell.length_b   1.000
_cell.length_c   1.000
_cell.angle_alpha   90.00
_cell.angle_beta   90.00
_cell.angle_gamma   90.00
#
_symmetry.space_group_name_H-M   'P 1'
#
loop_
_entity.id
_entity.type
_entity.pdbx_description
1 polymer ?
#
loop_
_entity_poly.entity_id
_entity_poly.type
_entity_poly.pdbx_seq_one_letter_code
_entity_poly.pdbx_strand_id
1 'polypeptide(L)'
;RLFYDLIENKKFTPVEDLEVTDSSYLLGIADLIGELRRFILENLVEGDIDTAKYFYGIMKELYGTYLQIEFGKNLIPELRRKKDTARVLVERTLSDLFVAQQSRNLEKRLDEKSKD
;
A
#
# COMPACT_ATOMS: atom_id res chain seq x y z
N ARG A 1 1.86 -15.72 2.35
CA ARG A 1 3.31 -15.73 2.57
C ARG A 1 3.91 -14.34 2.40
N LEU A 2 3.85 -13.73 1.20
CA LEU A 2 4.42 -12.39 0.95
C LEU A 2 3.98 -11.28 1.94
N PHE A 3 2.70 -11.18 2.29
CA PHE A 3 2.23 -10.20 3.29
C PHE A 3 2.83 -10.47 4.68
N TYR A 4 2.79 -11.72 5.14
CA TYR A 4 3.36 -12.13 6.42
C TYR A 4 4.87 -11.86 6.49
N ASP A 5 5.61 -12.20 5.42
CA ASP A 5 7.05 -11.93 5.34
C ASP A 5 7.38 -10.43 5.31
N LEU A 6 6.51 -9.60 4.72
CA LEU A 6 6.67 -8.16 4.70
C LEU A 6 6.40 -7.52 6.09
N ILE A 7 5.37 -8.01 6.80
CA ILE A 7 5.02 -7.52 8.13
C ILE A 7 6.02 -8.00 9.18
N GLU A 8 6.37 -9.29 9.22
CA GLU A 8 7.29 -9.83 10.24
C GLU A 8 8.76 -9.60 9.91
N ASN A 9 9.18 -9.80 8.65
CA ASN A 9 10.60 -9.85 8.30
C ASN A 9 11.09 -8.61 7.55
N LYS A 10 10.20 -7.66 7.20
CA LYS A 10 10.50 -6.49 6.34
C LYS A 10 11.23 -6.87 5.05
N LYS A 11 11.00 -8.08 4.54
CA LYS A 11 11.67 -8.61 3.34
C LYS A 11 10.69 -8.70 2.19
N PHE A 12 11.13 -8.27 1.02
CA PHE A 12 10.44 -8.48 -0.23
C PHE A 12 11.14 -9.61 -0.98
N THR A 13 10.38 -10.64 -1.39
CA THR A 13 10.91 -11.79 -2.14
C THR A 13 10.81 -11.51 -3.64
N PRO A 14 11.93 -11.49 -4.38
CA PRO A 14 11.94 -11.32 -5.83
C PRO A 14 11.24 -12.45 -6.59
N VAL A 15 10.84 -12.19 -7.84
CA VAL A 15 10.23 -13.18 -8.74
C VAL A 15 11.15 -14.37 -8.97
N GLU A 16 12.46 -14.13 -9.10
CA GLU A 16 13.42 -15.18 -9.45
C GLU A 16 13.49 -16.30 -8.39
N ASP A 17 13.08 -16.00 -7.16
CA ASP A 17 13.02 -16.95 -6.04
C ASP A 17 11.65 -17.67 -5.92
N LEU A 18 10.68 -17.31 -6.78
CA LEU A 18 9.35 -17.89 -6.82
C LEU A 18 9.20 -18.66 -8.14
N GLU A 19 9.03 -19.99 -8.09
CA GLU A 19 8.73 -20.83 -9.26
C GLU A 19 7.29 -20.58 -9.79
N VAL A 20 6.97 -19.34 -10.14
CA VAL A 20 5.63 -18.89 -10.56
C VAL A 20 5.72 -18.17 -11.90
N THR A 21 4.63 -18.20 -12.66
CA THR A 21 4.52 -17.45 -13.90
C THR A 21 4.49 -15.94 -13.62
N ASP A 22 4.97 -15.13 -14.57
CA ASP A 22 4.91 -13.66 -14.50
C ASP A 22 3.50 -13.15 -14.17
N SER A 23 2.47 -13.78 -14.75
CA SER A 23 1.06 -13.48 -14.48
C SER A 23 0.66 -13.72 -13.02
N SER A 24 1.09 -14.83 -12.42
CA SER A 24 0.79 -15.17 -11.03
C SER A 24 1.51 -14.24 -10.05
N TYR A 25 2.75 -13.85 -10.37
CA TYR A 25 3.49 -12.88 -9.57
C TYR A 25 2.80 -11.50 -9.56
N LEU A 26 2.37 -11.04 -10.73
CA LEU A 26 1.64 -9.77 -10.88
C LEU A 26 0.30 -9.77 -10.12
N LEU A 27 -0.44 -10.88 -10.20
CA LEU A 27 -1.66 -11.06 -9.43
C LEU A 27 -1.35 -10.98 -7.92
N GLY A 28 -0.26 -11.61 -7.47
CA GLY A 28 0.22 -11.57 -6.09
C GLY A 28 0.61 -10.18 -5.62
N ILE A 29 1.28 -9.36 -6.44
CA ILE A 29 1.57 -7.95 -6.10
C ILE A 29 0.26 -7.17 -5.94
N ALA A 30 -0.69 -7.32 -6.85
CA ALA A 30 -1.95 -6.59 -6.77
C ALA A 30 -2.74 -6.96 -5.50
N ASP A 31 -2.72 -8.23 -5.10
CA ASP A 31 -3.36 -8.69 -3.87
C ASP A 31 -2.61 -8.17 -2.63
N LEU A 32 -1.27 -8.14 -2.66
CA LEU A 32 -0.44 -7.55 -1.60
C LEU A 32 -0.72 -6.04 -1.40
N ILE A 33 -0.92 -5.28 -2.48
CA ILE A 33 -1.34 -3.87 -2.41
C ILE A 33 -2.69 -3.74 -1.70
N GLY A 34 -3.62 -4.66 -1.96
CA GLY A 34 -4.91 -4.72 -1.26
C GLY A 34 -4.79 -4.97 0.23
N GLU A 35 -4.00 -5.97 0.63
CA GLU A 35 -3.75 -6.29 2.05
C GLU A 35 -3.01 -5.16 2.78
N LEU A 36 -2.06 -4.49 2.12
CA LEU A 36 -1.40 -3.31 2.67
C LEU A 36 -2.40 -2.19 2.95
N ARG A 37 -3.33 -1.92 2.02
CA ARG A 37 -4.38 -0.93 2.27
C ARG A 37 -5.21 -1.33 3.49
N ARG A 38 -5.60 -2.59 3.62
CA ARG A 38 -6.38 -3.06 4.78
C ARG A 38 -5.63 -2.80 6.08
N PHE A 39 -4.36 -3.20 6.16
CA PHE A 39 -3.50 -2.99 7.33
C PHE A 39 -3.33 -1.50 7.66
N ILE A 40 -3.13 -0.66 6.64
CA ILE A 40 -3.01 0.80 6.81
C ILE A 40 -4.30 1.37 7.41
N LEU A 41 -5.47 0.98 6.88
CA LEU A 41 -6.76 1.45 7.41
C LEU A 41 -7.00 0.99 8.85
N GLU A 42 -6.66 -0.26 9.18
CA GLU A 42 -6.73 -0.77 10.56
C GLU A 42 -5.89 0.08 11.51
N ASN A 43 -4.65 0.44 11.15
CA ASN A 43 -3.80 1.32 11.97
C ASN A 43 -4.33 2.75 12.06
N LEU A 44 -4.93 3.29 10.99
CA LEU A 44 -5.56 4.61 11.03
C LEU A 44 -6.76 4.65 11.98
N VAL A 45 -7.54 3.56 12.04
CA VAL A 45 -8.67 3.42 12.98
C VAL A 45 -8.18 3.41 14.44
N GLU A 46 -7.06 2.74 14.72
CA GLU A 46 -6.43 2.71 16.05
C GLU A 46 -5.65 4.00 16.39
N GLY A 47 -5.58 4.96 15.47
CA GLY A 47 -4.86 6.23 15.66
C GLY A 47 -3.34 6.15 15.46
N ASP A 48 -2.79 4.98 15.10
CA ASP A 48 -1.38 4.81 14.77
C ASP A 48 -1.06 5.28 13.33
N ILE A 49 -1.09 6.60 13.18
CA ILE A 49 -0.86 7.28 11.91
C ILE A 49 0.59 7.08 11.41
N ASP A 50 1.55 6.92 12.30
CA ASP A 50 2.96 6.82 11.89
C ASP A 50 3.28 5.41 11.34
N THR A 51 2.73 4.35 11.93
CA THR A 51 2.77 3.00 11.34
C THR A 51 2.04 2.96 10.00
N ALA A 52 0.85 3.58 9.91
CA ALA A 52 0.09 3.68 8.66
C ALA A 52 0.90 4.34 7.52
N LYS A 53 1.62 5.44 7.82
CA LYS A 53 2.51 6.09 6.83
C LYS A 53 3.68 5.21 6.40
N TYR A 54 4.30 4.49 7.33
CA TYR A 54 5.41 3.59 7.02
C TYR A 54 4.98 2.53 6.00
N PHE A 55 3.85 1.85 6.25
CA PHE A 55 3.34 0.84 5.32
C PHE A 55 2.81 1.43 4.02
N TYR A 56 2.31 2.66 4.03
CA TYR A 56 2.01 3.36 2.78
C TYR A 56 3.25 3.66 1.93
N GLY A 57 4.41 3.92 2.56
CA GLY A 57 5.69 4.01 1.86
C GLY A 57 5.99 2.72 1.09
N ILE A 58 5.86 1.58 1.75
CA ILE A 58 6.05 0.26 1.14
C ILE A 58 5.04 0.01 0.01
N MET A 59 3.76 0.34 0.23
CA MET A 59 2.72 0.23 -0.79
C MET A 59 3.06 1.03 -2.06
N LYS A 60 3.63 2.24 -1.91
CA LYS A 60 4.07 3.05 -3.05
C LYS A 60 5.26 2.44 -3.80
N GLU A 61 6.24 1.91 -3.09
CA GLU A 61 7.41 1.26 -3.70
C GLU A 61 6.99 0.02 -4.51
N LEU A 62 6.09 -0.79 -3.94
CA LEU A 62 5.50 -1.95 -4.63
C LEU A 62 4.73 -1.53 -5.88
N TYR A 63 3.90 -0.51 -5.77
CA TYR A 63 3.17 0.02 -6.92
C TYR A 63 4.11 0.60 -8.00
N GLY A 64 5.17 1.29 -7.60
CA GLY A 64 6.20 1.80 -8.50
C GLY A 64 6.90 0.68 -9.27
N THR A 65 7.30 -0.39 -8.56
CA THR A 65 7.89 -1.59 -9.16
C THR A 65 6.90 -2.27 -10.12
N TYR A 66 5.62 -2.37 -9.73
CA TYR A 66 4.55 -2.91 -10.56
C TYR A 66 4.34 -2.12 -11.87
N LEU A 67 4.59 -0.80 -11.86
CA LEU A 67 4.49 0.04 -13.06
C LEU A 67 5.68 -0.11 -14.02
N GLN A 68 6.88 -0.44 -13.50
CA GLN A 68 8.10 -0.58 -14.30
C GLN A 68 8.13 -1.88 -15.12
N ILE A 69 7.31 -2.86 -14.77
CA ILE A 69 7.17 -4.09 -15.55
C ILE A 69 6.58 -3.71 -16.92
N GLU A 70 7.43 -3.71 -17.95
CA GLU A 70 7.02 -3.42 -19.33
C GLU A 70 6.06 -4.49 -19.81
N PHE A 71 4.79 -4.15 -19.78
CA PHE A 71 3.78 -4.95 -20.42
C PHE A 71 3.89 -4.75 -21.93
N GLY A 72 4.49 -5.73 -22.62
CA GLY A 72 4.41 -5.81 -24.07
C GLY A 72 2.95 -5.68 -24.54
N LYS A 73 2.75 -5.28 -25.81
CA LYS A 73 1.43 -4.95 -26.40
C LYS A 73 0.29 -5.96 -26.17
N ASN A 74 0.59 -7.16 -25.70
CA ASN A 74 -0.34 -8.24 -25.36
C ASN A 74 -0.72 -8.29 -23.88
N LEU A 75 -0.90 -7.13 -23.23
CA LEU A 75 -1.44 -7.11 -21.87
C LEU A 75 -2.84 -7.76 -21.87
N ILE A 76 -2.94 -8.95 -21.27
CA ILE A 76 -4.21 -9.65 -21.08
C ILE A 76 -5.16 -8.69 -20.33
N PRO A 77 -6.43 -8.53 -20.76
CA PRO A 77 -7.36 -7.55 -20.18
C PRO A 77 -7.47 -7.57 -18.65
N GLU A 78 -7.28 -8.73 -18.03
CA GLU A 78 -7.31 -8.92 -16.57
C GLU A 78 -6.17 -8.18 -15.85
N LEU A 79 -4.96 -8.17 -16.42
CA LEU A 79 -3.81 -7.46 -15.85
C LEU A 79 -4.01 -5.94 -15.91
N ARG A 80 -4.68 -5.44 -16.97
CA ARG A 80 -5.05 -4.02 -17.08
C ARG A 80 -5.98 -3.60 -15.95
N ARG A 81 -7.03 -4.39 -15.72
CA ARG A 81 -8.00 -4.13 -14.64
C ARG A 81 -7.31 -4.12 -13.28
N LYS A 82 -6.44 -5.11 -13.00
CA LYS A 82 -5.67 -5.17 -11.75
C LYS A 82 -4.75 -3.96 -11.56
N LYS A 83 -4.10 -3.48 -12.63
CA LYS A 83 -3.30 -2.25 -12.60
C LYS A 83 -4.14 -1.02 -12.23
N ASP A 84 -5.31 -0.88 -12.83
CA ASP A 84 -6.23 0.22 -12.52
C ASP A 84 -6.74 0.13 -11.07
N THR A 85 -7.05 -1.07 -10.60
CA THR A 85 -7.43 -1.30 -9.20
C THR A 85 -6.29 -0.91 -8.25
N ALA A 86 -5.07 -1.37 -8.48
CA ALA A 86 -3.91 -1.03 -7.65
C ALA A 86 -3.69 0.49 -7.58
N ARG A 87 -3.81 1.19 -8.72
CA ARG A 87 -3.75 2.67 -8.76
C ARG A 87 -4.77 3.31 -7.84
N VAL A 88 -6.04 2.91 -7.98
CA VAL A 88 -7.15 3.45 -7.17
C VAL A 88 -6.92 3.20 -5.68
N LEU A 89 -6.38 2.03 -5.31
CA LEU A 89 -6.09 1.71 -3.91
C LEU A 89 -4.99 2.62 -3.35
N VAL A 90 -3.90 2.85 -4.10
CA VAL A 90 -2.82 3.75 -3.66
C VAL A 90 -3.32 5.18 -3.50
N GLU A 91 -4.09 5.68 -4.46
CA GLU A 91 -4.66 7.04 -4.42
C GLU A 91 -5.61 7.23 -3.25
N ARG A 92 -6.54 6.28 -3.02
CA ARG A 92 -7.46 6.34 -1.88
C ARG A 92 -6.72 6.30 -0.55
N THR A 93 -5.67 5.48 -0.44
CA THR A 93 -4.90 5.34 0.79
C THR A 93 -4.17 6.64 1.14
N LEU A 94 -3.69 7.37 0.12
CA LEU A 94 -3.12 8.71 0.32
C LEU A 94 -4.16 9.69 0.88
N SER A 95 -5.37 9.68 0.33
CA SER A 95 -6.46 10.54 0.79
C SER A 95 -6.83 10.25 2.25
N ASP A 96 -6.94 8.97 2.61
CA ASP A 96 -7.26 8.54 3.98
C ASP A 96 -6.16 9.02 4.97
N LEU A 97 -4.89 8.85 4.60
CA LEU A 97 -3.74 9.34 5.36
C LEU A 97 -3.72 10.86 5.51
N PHE A 98 -4.04 11.59 4.45
CA PHE A 98 -4.11 13.04 4.48
C PHE A 98 -5.15 13.50 5.50
N VAL A 99 -6.36 12.93 5.45
CA VAL A 99 -7.45 13.26 6.38
C VAL A 99 -7.03 12.97 7.82
N ALA A 100 -6.50 11.76 8.10
CA ALA A 100 -6.06 11.39 9.44
C ALA A 100 -4.95 12.32 9.97
N GLN A 101 -4.01 12.72 9.12
CA GLN A 101 -2.96 13.66 9.50
C GLN A 101 -3.50 15.05 9.82
N GLN A 102 -4.49 15.54 9.07
CA GLN A 102 -5.11 16.83 9.37
C GLN A 102 -5.86 16.78 10.70
N SER A 103 -6.60 15.70 10.98
CA SER A 103 -7.27 15.49 12.27
C SER A 103 -6.29 15.53 13.44
N ARG A 104 -5.18 14.77 13.36
CA ARG A 104 -4.11 14.79 14.39
C ARG A 104 -3.52 16.18 14.61
N ASN A 105 -3.34 16.95 13.53
CA ASN A 105 -2.80 18.31 13.64
C ASN A 105 -3.80 19.27 14.31
N LEU A 106 -5.09 19.09 14.04
CA LEU A 106 -6.15 19.88 14.67
C LEU A 106 -6.25 19.58 16.16
N GLU A 107 -6.24 18.30 16.56
CA GLU A 107 -6.23 17.88 17.96
C GLU A 107 -5.06 18.52 18.74
N LYS A 108 -3.84 18.44 18.20
CA LYS A 108 -2.67 19.08 18.83
C LYS A 108 -2.84 20.58 19.06
N ARG A 109 -3.39 21.29 18.07
CA ARG A 109 -3.64 22.74 18.19
C ARG A 109 -4.72 23.09 19.22
N LEU A 110 -5.70 22.21 19.42
CA LEU A 110 -6.72 22.37 20.45
C LEU A 110 -6.16 22.10 21.85
N ASP A 111 -5.28 21.10 21.98
CA ASP A 111 -4.58 20.79 23.23
C ASP A 111 -3.60 21.89 23.65
N GLU A 112 -2.96 22.55 22.69
CA GLU A 112 -2.10 23.72 22.95
C GLU A 112 -2.92 24.90 23.49
N LYS A 113 -4.07 25.20 22.87
CA LYS A 113 -4.94 26.31 23.27
C LYS A 113 -5.68 26.10 24.59
N SER A 114 -5.88 24.86 25.03
CA SER A 114 -6.56 24.56 26.30
C SER A 114 -5.64 24.63 27.51
N LYS A 115 -4.32 24.79 27.29
CA LYS A 115 -3.30 24.97 28.33
C LYS A 115 -2.95 26.43 28.61
N ASP A 116 -3.45 27.35 27.79
CA ASP A 116 -3.40 28.81 27.98
C ASP A 116 -4.68 29.32 28.66
#